data_AF-A0AA36DAY0-F1
#
_entry.id   AF-A0AA36DAY0-F1
#
_cell.length_a   1.000
_cell.length_b   1.000
_cell.length_c   1.000
_cell.angle_alpha   90.00
_cell.angle_beta   90.00
_cell.angle_gamma   90.00
#
_symmetry.space_group_name_H-M   'P 1'
#
loop_
_entity.id
_entity.type
_entity.pdbx_description
1 polymer ?
#
loop_
_entity_poly.entity_id
_entity_poly.type
_entity_poly.pdbx_seq_one_letter_code
_entity_poly.pdbx_strand_id
1 'polypeptide(L)'
;MLNNIQWIEDRICIALRANESQRPFLFVVEWLFHGIPWIGGSILLAVFAISGRWPIEEQDWIVLLNIGLVLDLIFCGVVKVCVQRPRPLHNRDDFRYGAPIADRFSFPSGHTTRAAMLARFLERTVEMTPLWNNGMWLLVGIVALSRISMGRHHPSDVLAGVVIGILEAELTLQIPPRLRRTDTWVRTMTRNLVLLFFLIGLCPHQTAAWGYEEDDGPSNWDGKCREGQNQSPIDIRAADVEYAPLHRLHFVHYDNRGLITLANNGHTISGSGFNTWEAKQPYVMSGGLKHKYKLEQFHLHWADSDDRGSEHTIGGLHYPAELHLVHHREDLSFAEAVNTPGGLAVVAVFVTIGEETRPLESVVGSMKEVIHSGNRSDIHGFHTRRMLPGHIESFYRYDGSLTTPGCFETVVWTILSDPVSITRRQMDELRRIRSQEGDPYKYNYRPVQRLNGRKILYRPSQFDKAIFCGNSAATSTVLTSVLLYLVSRYF
;
A
#
# COMPACT_ATOMS: atom_id res chain seq x y z
N MET A 1 -31.07 -8.14 11.29
CA MET A 1 -30.71 -9.48 10.78
C MET A 1 -29.30 -9.49 10.17
N LEU A 2 -28.95 -8.55 9.28
CA LEU A 2 -27.62 -8.46 8.65
C LEU A 2 -26.44 -8.28 9.65
N ASN A 3 -26.60 -7.47 10.70
CA ASN A 3 -25.54 -7.28 11.71
C ASN A 3 -25.21 -8.55 12.50
N ASN A 4 -26.18 -9.47 12.66
CA ASN A 4 -25.95 -10.73 13.35
C ASN A 4 -25.18 -11.72 12.47
N ILE A 5 -25.40 -11.69 11.15
CA ILE A 5 -24.69 -12.56 10.19
C ILE A 5 -23.22 -12.15 10.12
N GLN A 6 -22.94 -10.86 9.94
CA GLN A 6 -21.56 -10.36 9.88
C GLN A 6 -20.79 -10.69 11.17
N TRP A 7 -21.42 -10.54 12.33
CA TRP A 7 -20.82 -10.90 13.62
C TRP A 7 -20.48 -12.40 13.72
N ILE A 8 -21.36 -13.29 13.25
CA ILE A 8 -21.11 -14.73 13.21
C ILE A 8 -19.93 -15.04 12.28
N GLU A 9 -19.90 -14.43 11.10
CA GLU A 9 -18.85 -14.64 10.11
C GLU A 9 -17.47 -14.20 10.62
N ASP A 10 -17.40 -13.04 11.27
CA ASP A 10 -16.15 -12.55 11.84
C ASP A 10 -15.62 -13.53 12.91
N ARG A 11 -16.50 -14.11 13.75
CA ARG A 11 -16.13 -15.13 14.73
C ARG A 11 -15.62 -16.42 14.09
N ILE A 12 -16.25 -16.85 12.99
CA ILE A 12 -15.78 -18.01 12.22
C ILE A 12 -14.41 -17.72 11.60
N CYS A 13 -14.19 -16.54 11.02
CA CYS A 13 -12.90 -16.15 10.46
C CYS A 13 -11.79 -16.13 11.51
N ILE A 14 -12.07 -15.65 12.73
CA ILE A 14 -11.10 -15.67 13.84
C ILE A 14 -10.80 -17.11 14.27
N ALA A 15 -11.84 -17.94 14.43
CA ALA A 15 -11.69 -19.31 14.90
C ALA A 15 -10.92 -20.21 13.91
N LEU A 16 -11.08 -19.96 12.60
CA LEU A 16 -10.44 -20.74 11.54
C LEU A 16 -9.11 -20.15 11.07
N ARG A 17 -8.62 -19.09 11.73
CA ARG A 17 -7.38 -18.40 11.33
C ARG A 17 -6.19 -19.36 11.30
N ALA A 18 -5.47 -19.35 10.19
CA ALA A 18 -4.24 -20.13 10.05
C ALA A 18 -3.08 -19.53 10.84
N ASN A 19 -2.31 -20.39 11.51
CA ASN A 19 -1.07 -20.02 12.18
C ASN A 19 0.07 -19.86 11.15
N GLU A 20 1.17 -19.22 11.52
CA GLU A 20 2.29 -18.93 10.60
C GLU A 20 2.86 -20.18 9.92
N SER A 21 2.92 -21.31 10.62
CA SER A 21 3.40 -22.59 10.06
C SER A 21 2.48 -23.19 8.99
N GLN A 22 1.19 -22.86 9.00
CA GLN A 22 0.22 -23.38 8.03
C GLN A 22 0.16 -22.53 6.75
N ARG A 23 0.60 -21.27 6.82
CA ARG A 23 0.50 -20.31 5.71
C ARG A 23 1.20 -20.74 4.42
N PRO A 24 2.44 -21.28 4.43
CA PRO A 24 3.10 -21.70 3.20
C PRO A 24 2.30 -22.76 2.43
N PHE A 25 1.70 -23.71 3.15
CA PHE A 25 0.85 -24.74 2.53
C PHE A 25 -0.42 -24.15 1.92
N LEU A 26 -1.10 -23.24 2.63
CA LEU A 26 -2.31 -22.59 2.13
C LEU A 26 -2.04 -21.68 0.92
N PHE A 27 -0.82 -21.12 0.82
CA PHE A 27 -0.37 -20.38 -0.36
C PHE A 27 -0.24 -21.27 -1.60
N VAL A 28 0.21 -22.52 -1.45
CA VAL A 28 0.22 -23.51 -2.54
C VAL A 28 -1.21 -23.82 -3.00
N VAL A 29 -2.15 -23.98 -2.06
CA VAL A 29 -3.58 -24.19 -2.39
C VAL A 29 -4.17 -23.01 -3.17
N GLU A 30 -3.77 -21.77 -2.84
CA GLU A 30 -4.15 -20.57 -3.58
C GLU A 30 -3.61 -20.59 -5.02
N TRP A 31 -2.33 -20.88 -5.19
CA TRP A 31 -1.70 -20.97 -6.51
C TRP A 31 -2.32 -22.07 -7.40
N LEU A 32 -2.63 -23.23 -6.82
CA LEU A 32 -3.26 -24.35 -7.52
C LEU A 32 -4.60 -23.97 -8.14
N PHE A 33 -5.31 -22.99 -7.58
CA PHE A 33 -6.58 -22.50 -8.11
C PHE A 33 -6.47 -21.04 -8.50
N HIS A 34 -5.33 -20.60 -9.03
CA HIS A 34 -5.19 -19.28 -9.64
C HIS A 34 -5.65 -19.29 -11.11
N GLY A 35 -6.17 -18.17 -11.65
CA GLY A 35 -6.85 -18.18 -12.96
C GLY A 35 -5.90 -18.43 -14.12
N ILE A 36 -4.73 -17.80 -14.05
CA ILE A 36 -3.71 -17.80 -15.10
C ILE A 36 -3.20 -19.22 -15.43
N PRO A 37 -2.75 -20.05 -14.45
CA PRO A 37 -2.29 -21.41 -14.76
C PRO A 37 -3.36 -22.29 -15.41
N TRP A 38 -4.62 -22.20 -14.96
CA TRP A 38 -5.70 -23.02 -15.51
C TRP A 38 -6.09 -22.62 -16.92
N ILE A 39 -6.20 -21.33 -17.21
CA ILE A 39 -6.51 -20.84 -18.56
C ILE A 39 -5.34 -21.15 -19.49
N GLY A 40 -4.11 -20.78 -19.13
CA GLY A 40 -2.93 -21.06 -19.96
C GLY A 40 -2.75 -22.56 -20.22
N GLY A 41 -2.85 -23.38 -19.17
CA GLY A 41 -2.72 -24.84 -19.27
C GLY A 41 -3.81 -25.49 -20.12
N SER A 42 -5.07 -25.06 -19.98
CA SER A 42 -6.18 -25.60 -20.78
C SER A 42 -6.18 -25.10 -22.23
N ILE A 43 -5.67 -23.89 -22.52
CA ILE A 43 -5.41 -23.44 -23.90
C ILE A 43 -4.33 -24.31 -24.55
N LEU A 44 -3.22 -24.55 -23.84
CA LEU A 44 -2.14 -25.41 -24.32
C LEU A 44 -2.65 -26.84 -24.57
N LEU A 45 -3.49 -27.36 -23.69
CA LEU A 45 -4.14 -28.65 -23.88
C LEU A 45 -5.04 -28.67 -25.12
N ALA A 46 -5.79 -27.59 -25.39
CA ALA A 46 -6.61 -27.48 -26.61
C ALA A 46 -5.74 -27.51 -27.88
N VAL A 47 -4.62 -26.78 -27.89
CA VAL A 47 -3.66 -26.78 -29.00
C VAL A 47 -3.04 -28.17 -29.20
N PHE A 48 -2.68 -28.84 -28.10
CA PHE A 48 -2.14 -30.19 -28.14
C PHE A 48 -3.17 -31.20 -28.65
N ALA A 49 -4.42 -31.12 -28.19
CA ALA A 49 -5.51 -32.00 -28.61
C ALA A 49 -5.83 -31.86 -30.10
N ILE A 50 -5.82 -30.63 -30.64
CA ILE A 50 -5.96 -30.36 -32.09
C ILE A 50 -4.76 -30.94 -32.86
N SER A 51 -3.53 -30.68 -32.40
CA SER A 51 -2.31 -31.12 -33.08
C SER A 51 -2.16 -32.64 -33.08
N GLY A 52 -2.52 -33.28 -31.97
CA GLY A 52 -2.54 -34.72 -31.78
C GLY A 52 -3.78 -35.41 -32.35
N ARG A 53 -4.69 -34.67 -33.00
CA ARG A 53 -5.93 -35.18 -33.63
C ARG A 53 -6.79 -36.04 -32.69
N TRP A 54 -6.98 -35.57 -31.45
CA TRP A 54 -7.87 -36.21 -30.49
C TRP A 54 -9.32 -36.24 -31.00
N PRO A 55 -10.21 -37.09 -30.46
CA PRO A 55 -11.63 -37.05 -30.81
C PRO A 55 -12.22 -35.65 -30.70
N ILE A 56 -13.07 -35.26 -31.67
CA ILE A 56 -13.62 -33.89 -31.73
C ILE A 56 -14.41 -33.51 -30.46
N GLU A 57 -15.01 -34.49 -29.80
CA GLU A 57 -15.74 -34.32 -28.55
C GLU A 57 -14.81 -33.92 -27.40
N GLU A 58 -13.63 -34.53 -27.29
CA GLU A 58 -12.64 -34.19 -26.27
C GLU A 58 -12.05 -32.79 -26.51
N GLN A 59 -11.74 -32.46 -27.77
CA GLN A 59 -11.27 -31.11 -28.12
C GLN A 59 -12.32 -30.04 -27.78
N ASP A 60 -13.59 -30.32 -28.07
CA ASP A 60 -14.71 -29.43 -27.78
C ASP A 60 -14.95 -29.25 -26.26
N TRP A 61 -14.76 -30.29 -25.45
CA TRP A 61 -14.80 -30.17 -23.99
C TRP A 61 -13.71 -29.24 -23.45
N ILE A 62 -12.50 -29.33 -23.99
CA ILE A 62 -11.40 -28.45 -23.58
C ILE A 62 -11.70 -26.99 -23.97
N VAL A 63 -12.27 -26.76 -25.16
CA VAL A 63 -12.71 -25.42 -25.59
C VAL A 63 -13.80 -24.87 -24.68
N LEU A 64 -14.81 -25.68 -24.33
CA LEU A 64 -15.85 -25.27 -23.39
C LEU A 64 -15.31 -24.94 -22.00
N LEU A 65 -14.38 -25.75 -21.49
CA LEU A 65 -13.73 -25.46 -20.21
C LEU A 65 -13.08 -24.08 -20.22
N ASN A 66 -12.34 -23.75 -21.28
CA ASN A 66 -11.71 -22.44 -21.43
C ASN A 66 -12.73 -21.30 -21.48
N ILE A 67 -13.82 -21.47 -22.24
CA ILE A 67 -14.90 -20.48 -22.32
C ILE A 67 -15.47 -20.23 -20.93
N GLY A 68 -15.78 -21.29 -20.19
CA GLY A 68 -16.31 -21.16 -18.84
C GLY A 68 -15.33 -20.50 -17.86
N LEU A 69 -14.03 -20.82 -17.92
CA LEU A 69 -13.00 -20.19 -17.08
C LEU A 69 -12.86 -18.69 -17.36
N VAL A 70 -12.98 -18.28 -18.62
CA VAL A 70 -12.96 -16.86 -19.00
C VAL A 70 -14.24 -16.16 -18.52
N LEU A 71 -15.40 -16.79 -18.66
CA LEU A 71 -16.67 -16.27 -18.17
C LEU A 71 -16.67 -16.09 -16.64
N ASP A 72 -16.13 -17.05 -15.89
CA ASP A 72 -15.97 -16.94 -14.43
C ASP A 72 -15.14 -15.70 -14.05
N LEU A 73 -13.99 -15.48 -14.70
CA LEU A 73 -13.16 -14.32 -14.39
C LEU A 73 -13.90 -13.00 -14.63
N ILE A 74 -14.62 -12.90 -15.76
CA ILE A 74 -15.41 -11.71 -16.09
C ILE A 74 -16.53 -11.53 -15.07
N PHE A 75 -17.30 -12.58 -14.79
CA PHE A 75 -18.43 -12.53 -13.88
C PHE A 75 -17.99 -12.18 -12.45
N CYS A 76 -16.98 -12.87 -11.92
CA CYS A 76 -16.40 -12.58 -10.62
C CYS A 76 -15.88 -11.14 -10.54
N GLY A 77 -15.20 -10.66 -11.59
CA GLY A 77 -14.71 -9.28 -11.68
C GLY A 77 -15.85 -8.26 -11.61
N VAL A 78 -16.91 -8.44 -12.41
CA VAL A 78 -18.09 -7.57 -12.42
C VAL A 78 -18.77 -7.57 -11.06
N VAL A 79 -19.06 -8.74 -10.48
CA VAL A 79 -19.74 -8.85 -9.19
C VAL A 79 -18.91 -8.19 -8.08
N LYS A 80 -17.59 -8.36 -8.09
CA LYS A 80 -16.70 -7.69 -7.13
C LYS A 80 -16.79 -6.17 -7.20
N VAL A 81 -16.79 -5.60 -8.41
CA VAL A 81 -16.90 -4.15 -8.63
C VAL A 81 -18.28 -3.61 -8.28
N CYS A 82 -19.34 -4.41 -8.45
CA CYS A 82 -20.70 -4.01 -8.09
C CYS A 82 -20.98 -4.12 -6.58
N VAL A 83 -20.52 -5.19 -5.93
CA VAL A 83 -20.85 -5.50 -4.52
C VAL A 83 -19.90 -4.81 -3.56
N GLN A 84 -18.62 -4.65 -3.93
CA GLN A 84 -17.60 -3.92 -3.17
C GLN A 84 -17.47 -4.31 -1.70
N ARG A 85 -17.75 -5.58 -1.36
CA ARG A 85 -17.71 -6.06 0.02
C ARG A 85 -16.26 -6.01 0.57
N PRO A 86 -16.03 -5.46 1.77
CA PRO A 86 -14.70 -5.43 2.37
C PRO A 86 -14.23 -6.82 2.83
N ARG A 87 -12.92 -7.07 2.73
CA ARG A 87 -12.30 -8.32 3.21
C ARG A 87 -12.27 -8.42 4.74
N PRO A 88 -12.19 -9.65 5.31
CA PRO A 88 -12.10 -9.86 6.76
C PRO A 88 -10.95 -9.09 7.43
N LEU A 89 -11.18 -8.60 8.66
CA LEU A 89 -10.30 -7.64 9.35
C LEU A 89 -8.94 -8.22 9.83
N HIS A 90 -8.83 -9.54 9.97
CA HIS A 90 -7.76 -10.17 10.78
C HIS A 90 -6.49 -10.57 10.01
N ASN A 91 -6.37 -10.25 8.71
CA ASN A 91 -5.18 -10.58 7.91
C ASN A 91 -4.76 -9.46 6.93
N ARG A 92 -4.68 -8.22 7.41
CA ARG A 92 -4.40 -7.05 6.56
C ARG A 92 -2.93 -6.90 6.11
N ASP A 93 -2.00 -7.63 6.73
CA ASP A 93 -0.57 -7.56 6.40
C ASP A 93 -0.19 -8.32 5.12
N ASP A 94 -1.06 -9.20 4.63
CA ASP A 94 -0.87 -10.07 3.46
C ASP A 94 -1.41 -9.49 2.14
N PHE A 95 -1.81 -8.20 2.16
CA PHE A 95 -2.27 -7.43 0.98
C PHE A 95 -1.21 -6.45 0.47
N ARG A 96 0.02 -6.54 0.98
CA ARG A 96 1.16 -5.80 0.43
C ARG A 96 1.46 -6.44 -0.93
N TYR A 97 1.32 -5.65 -1.99
CA TYR A 97 1.61 -5.88 -3.42
C TYR A 97 0.36 -5.86 -4.32
N GLY A 98 0.19 -4.72 -5.01
CA GLY A 98 -0.14 -4.64 -6.45
C GLY A 98 -1.38 -5.35 -7.01
N ALA A 99 -2.26 -5.94 -6.20
CA ALA A 99 -3.40 -6.68 -6.75
C ALA A 99 -4.34 -5.75 -7.55
N PRO A 100 -4.91 -6.21 -8.69
CA PRO A 100 -5.88 -5.46 -9.48
C PRO A 100 -7.01 -4.89 -8.62
N ILE A 101 -7.64 -3.78 -9.03
CA ILE A 101 -8.71 -3.10 -8.27
C ILE A 101 -9.80 -4.07 -7.78
N ALA A 102 -10.15 -5.07 -8.60
CA ALA A 102 -11.14 -6.09 -8.26
C ALA A 102 -10.74 -6.96 -7.04
N ASP A 103 -9.45 -7.21 -6.83
CA ASP A 103 -8.95 -8.03 -5.72
C ASP A 103 -8.97 -7.31 -4.37
N ARG A 104 -9.32 -6.03 -4.34
CA ARG A 104 -9.61 -5.30 -3.09
C ARG A 104 -10.89 -5.76 -2.42
N PHE A 105 -11.83 -6.35 -3.18
CA PHE A 105 -13.15 -6.74 -2.69
C PHE A 105 -13.26 -8.25 -2.43
N SER A 106 -14.02 -8.63 -1.41
CA SER A 106 -14.12 -10.00 -0.91
C SER A 106 -15.15 -10.84 -1.68
N PHE A 107 -16.31 -10.29 -2.04
CA PHE A 107 -17.41 -11.07 -2.61
C PHE A 107 -17.41 -11.07 -4.16
N PRO A 108 -17.56 -12.23 -4.84
CA PRO A 108 -17.48 -13.59 -4.32
C PRO A 108 -16.01 -14.07 -4.25
N SER A 109 -15.80 -15.27 -3.71
CA SER A 109 -14.49 -15.92 -3.72
C SER A 109 -14.16 -16.53 -5.09
N GLY A 110 -13.38 -15.81 -5.90
CA GLY A 110 -12.99 -16.26 -7.26
C GLY A 110 -12.14 -17.53 -7.32
N HIS A 111 -11.50 -17.95 -6.21
CA HIS A 111 -10.81 -19.26 -6.16
C HIS A 111 -11.81 -20.39 -5.93
N THR A 112 -12.83 -20.13 -5.11
CA THR A 112 -13.87 -21.11 -4.79
C THR A 112 -14.83 -21.30 -5.96
N THR A 113 -15.18 -20.23 -6.69
CA THR A 113 -15.98 -20.32 -7.93
C THR A 113 -15.29 -21.24 -8.94
N ARG A 114 -14.02 -20.97 -9.27
CA ARG A 114 -13.26 -21.78 -10.24
C ARG A 114 -13.09 -23.22 -9.80
N ALA A 115 -12.78 -23.47 -8.52
CA ALA A 115 -12.69 -24.84 -8.02
C ALA A 115 -14.00 -25.61 -8.18
N ALA A 116 -15.14 -25.01 -7.82
CA ALA A 116 -16.46 -25.62 -7.96
C ALA A 116 -16.87 -25.79 -9.43
N MET A 117 -16.56 -24.81 -10.28
CA MET A 117 -16.79 -24.86 -11.72
C MET A 117 -16.02 -26.01 -12.36
N LEU A 118 -14.72 -26.15 -12.06
CA LEU A 118 -13.87 -27.24 -12.53
C LEU A 118 -14.39 -28.62 -12.08
N ALA A 119 -14.70 -28.76 -10.79
CA ALA A 119 -15.23 -30.01 -10.24
C ALA A 119 -16.55 -30.42 -10.92
N ARG A 120 -17.48 -29.48 -11.08
CA ARG A 120 -18.77 -29.74 -11.71
C ARG A 120 -18.64 -30.00 -13.22
N PHE A 121 -17.77 -29.27 -13.90
CA PHE A 121 -17.52 -29.46 -15.32
C PHE A 121 -16.98 -30.87 -15.58
N LEU A 122 -15.92 -31.27 -14.85
CA LEU A 122 -15.30 -32.59 -14.99
C LEU A 122 -16.26 -33.72 -14.64
N GLU A 123 -17.07 -33.58 -13.58
CA GLU A 123 -18.11 -34.55 -13.22
C GLU A 123 -19.11 -34.79 -14.35
N ARG A 124 -19.37 -33.78 -15.19
CA ARG A 124 -20.35 -33.86 -16.29
C ARG A 124 -19.74 -34.28 -17.62
N THR A 125 -18.45 -34.05 -17.84
CA THR A 125 -17.79 -34.33 -19.13
C THR A 125 -16.92 -35.57 -19.11
N VAL A 126 -16.46 -36.00 -17.94
CA VAL A 126 -15.53 -37.12 -17.80
C VAL A 126 -16.10 -38.18 -16.87
N GLU A 127 -16.26 -39.40 -17.38
CA GLU A 127 -16.67 -40.53 -16.57
C GLU A 127 -15.55 -40.91 -15.60
N MET A 128 -15.74 -40.55 -14.33
CA MET A 128 -14.79 -40.78 -13.26
C MET A 128 -15.40 -41.62 -12.16
N THR A 129 -14.55 -42.33 -11.42
CA THR A 129 -15.00 -43.15 -10.29
C THR A 129 -15.66 -42.29 -9.21
N PRO A 130 -16.62 -42.81 -8.42
CA PRO A 130 -17.21 -42.08 -7.31
C PRO A 130 -16.17 -41.55 -6.30
N LEU A 131 -15.07 -42.29 -6.08
CA LEU A 131 -13.97 -41.86 -5.22
C LEU A 131 -13.29 -40.59 -5.76
N TRP A 132 -13.05 -40.54 -7.07
CA TRP A 132 -12.46 -39.37 -7.73
C TRP A 132 -13.38 -38.14 -7.61
N ASN A 133 -14.66 -38.31 -7.92
CA ASN A 133 -15.64 -37.22 -7.82
C ASN A 133 -15.74 -36.69 -6.39
N ASN A 134 -15.81 -37.57 -5.40
CA ASN A 134 -15.80 -37.19 -3.99
C ASN A 134 -14.50 -36.47 -3.60
N GLY A 135 -13.35 -36.91 -4.13
CA GLY A 135 -12.06 -36.26 -3.93
C GLY A 135 -12.00 -34.84 -4.49
N MET A 136 -12.56 -34.60 -5.68
CA MET A 136 -12.64 -33.26 -6.27
C MET A 136 -13.51 -32.32 -5.41
N TRP A 137 -14.67 -32.78 -4.96
CA TRP A 137 -15.55 -31.97 -4.10
C TRP A 137 -14.94 -31.72 -2.71
N LEU A 138 -14.17 -32.68 -2.17
CA LEU A 138 -13.37 -32.45 -0.96
C LEU A 138 -12.33 -31.35 -1.19
N LEU A 139 -11.66 -31.34 -2.36
CA LEU A 139 -10.70 -30.31 -2.71
C LEU A 139 -11.35 -28.92 -2.82
N VAL A 140 -12.57 -28.81 -3.36
CA VAL A 140 -13.36 -27.56 -3.33
C VAL A 140 -13.57 -27.09 -1.89
N GLY A 141 -13.89 -28.01 -0.98
CA GLY A 141 -14.01 -27.72 0.46
C GLY A 141 -12.70 -27.21 1.07
N ILE A 142 -11.56 -27.83 0.73
CA ILE A 142 -10.23 -27.41 1.19
C ILE A 142 -9.90 -26.00 0.67
N VAL A 143 -10.21 -25.70 -0.59
CA VAL A 143 -10.02 -24.36 -1.17
C VAL A 143 -10.92 -23.34 -0.48
N ALA A 144 -12.20 -23.64 -0.27
CA ALA A 144 -13.12 -22.75 0.44
C ALA A 144 -12.62 -22.45 1.87
N LEU A 145 -12.17 -23.48 2.59
CA LEU A 145 -11.64 -23.33 3.94
C LEU A 145 -10.33 -22.53 3.95
N SER A 146 -9.44 -22.72 2.96
CA SER A 146 -8.19 -21.97 2.86
C SER A 146 -8.42 -20.46 2.66
N ARG A 147 -9.47 -20.09 1.91
CA ARG A 147 -9.85 -18.68 1.69
C ARG A 147 -10.32 -18.00 2.97
N ILE A 148 -11.02 -18.73 3.84
CA ILE A 148 -11.45 -18.22 5.15
C ILE A 148 -10.25 -18.15 6.10
N SER A 149 -9.45 -19.22 6.19
CA SER A 149 -8.35 -19.33 7.16
C SER A 149 -7.21 -18.35 6.90
N MET A 150 -6.98 -17.99 5.63
CA MET A 150 -6.07 -16.91 5.23
C MET A 150 -6.71 -15.52 5.29
N GLY A 151 -7.91 -15.37 5.84
CA GLY A 151 -8.57 -14.06 5.97
C GLY A 151 -8.83 -13.37 4.62
N ARG A 152 -8.93 -14.13 3.53
CA ARG A 152 -9.14 -13.59 2.18
C ARG A 152 -10.63 -13.31 1.93
N HIS A 153 -11.52 -14.14 2.49
CA HIS A 153 -12.95 -14.13 2.21
C HIS A 153 -13.80 -14.49 3.45
N HIS A 154 -15.03 -13.98 3.52
CA HIS A 154 -16.02 -14.39 4.51
C HIS A 154 -16.61 -15.77 4.18
N PRO A 155 -17.18 -16.51 5.16
CA PRO A 155 -17.84 -17.79 4.90
C PRO A 155 -18.93 -17.72 3.81
N SER A 156 -19.75 -16.69 3.79
CA SER A 156 -20.76 -16.50 2.72
C SER A 156 -20.14 -16.20 1.36
N ASP A 157 -18.97 -15.56 1.28
CA ASP A 157 -18.28 -15.30 0.00
C ASP A 157 -17.86 -16.62 -0.66
N VAL A 158 -17.40 -17.60 0.14
CA VAL A 158 -16.99 -18.91 -0.37
C VAL A 158 -18.18 -19.80 -0.67
N LEU A 159 -19.25 -19.76 0.14
CA LEU A 159 -20.50 -20.49 -0.14
C LEU A 159 -21.16 -19.99 -1.44
N ALA A 160 -21.27 -18.67 -1.60
CA ALA A 160 -21.74 -18.07 -2.85
C ALA A 160 -20.81 -18.44 -4.00
N GLY A 161 -19.49 -18.49 -3.76
CA GLY A 161 -18.52 -18.95 -4.73
C GLY A 161 -18.81 -20.37 -5.24
N VAL A 162 -19.09 -21.32 -4.36
CA VAL A 162 -19.46 -22.70 -4.76
C VAL A 162 -20.71 -22.70 -5.65
N VAL A 163 -21.75 -21.98 -5.24
CA VAL A 163 -23.01 -21.91 -6.00
C VAL A 163 -22.80 -21.29 -7.38
N ILE A 164 -22.10 -20.15 -7.44
CA ILE A 164 -21.78 -19.46 -8.69
C ILE A 164 -21.01 -20.38 -9.64
N GLY A 165 -19.94 -21.04 -9.17
CA GLY A 165 -19.15 -21.94 -9.99
C GLY A 165 -19.94 -23.13 -10.57
N ILE A 166 -20.86 -23.70 -9.77
CA ILE A 166 -21.76 -24.76 -10.26
C ILE A 166 -22.66 -24.23 -11.38
N LEU A 167 -23.27 -23.06 -11.18
CA LEU A 167 -24.15 -22.45 -12.18
C LEU A 167 -23.41 -22.10 -13.47
N GLU A 168 -22.19 -21.58 -13.36
CA GLU A 168 -21.32 -21.28 -14.50
C GLU A 168 -20.96 -22.54 -15.29
N ALA A 169 -20.64 -23.64 -14.62
CA ALA A 169 -20.38 -24.91 -15.28
C ALA A 169 -21.62 -25.43 -16.04
N GLU A 170 -22.80 -25.42 -15.41
CA GLU A 170 -24.05 -25.84 -16.06
C GLU A 170 -24.39 -24.95 -17.26
N LEU A 171 -24.25 -23.63 -17.12
CA LEU A 171 -24.50 -22.67 -18.19
C LEU A 171 -23.57 -22.90 -19.38
N THR A 172 -22.28 -23.14 -19.11
CA THR A 172 -21.28 -23.42 -20.15
C THR A 172 -21.60 -24.70 -20.91
N LEU A 173 -22.08 -25.74 -20.21
CA LEU A 173 -22.43 -27.03 -20.81
C LEU A 173 -23.74 -27.00 -21.63
N GLN A 174 -24.61 -26.00 -21.42
CA GLN A 174 -25.85 -25.83 -22.18
C GLN A 174 -25.63 -25.36 -23.62
N ILE A 175 -24.41 -24.96 -24.01
CA ILE A 175 -24.10 -24.56 -25.39
C ILE A 175 -24.42 -25.74 -26.34
N PRO A 176 -25.36 -25.58 -27.29
CA PRO A 176 -25.87 -26.70 -28.09
C PRO A 176 -24.76 -27.44 -28.86
N PRO A 177 -24.66 -28.78 -28.75
CA PRO A 177 -23.60 -29.55 -29.42
C PRO A 177 -23.54 -29.34 -30.94
N ARG A 178 -24.68 -29.07 -31.59
CA ARG A 178 -24.79 -28.81 -33.03
C ARG A 178 -24.02 -27.56 -33.49
N LEU A 179 -23.79 -26.60 -32.59
CA LEU A 179 -23.07 -25.37 -32.89
C LEU A 179 -21.56 -25.49 -32.65
N ARG A 180 -21.13 -26.47 -31.84
CA ARG A 180 -19.76 -26.55 -31.30
C ARG A 180 -18.95 -27.79 -31.70
N ARG A 181 -19.56 -28.95 -31.94
CA ARG A 181 -18.83 -30.19 -32.29
C ARG A 181 -18.40 -30.25 -33.77
N THR A 182 -17.82 -29.15 -34.27
CA THR A 182 -17.29 -29.06 -35.64
C THR A 182 -15.81 -28.67 -35.59
N ASP A 183 -15.02 -29.14 -36.55
CA ASP A 183 -13.59 -28.80 -36.65
C ASP A 183 -13.40 -27.28 -36.80
N THR A 184 -14.28 -26.62 -37.56
CA THR A 184 -14.28 -25.15 -37.71
C THR A 184 -14.49 -24.44 -36.38
N TRP A 185 -15.43 -24.87 -35.54
CA TRP A 185 -15.66 -24.29 -34.22
C TRP A 185 -14.42 -24.41 -33.33
N VAL A 186 -13.92 -25.64 -33.15
CA VAL A 186 -12.81 -25.91 -32.23
C VAL A 186 -11.58 -25.11 -32.63
N ARG A 187 -11.22 -25.09 -33.91
CA ARG A 187 -10.07 -24.30 -34.40
C ARG A 187 -10.28 -22.81 -34.22
N THR A 188 -11.48 -22.29 -34.52
CA THR A 188 -11.77 -20.86 -34.44
C THR A 188 -11.75 -20.40 -32.98
N MET A 189 -12.37 -21.13 -32.08
CA MET A 189 -12.39 -20.80 -30.65
C MET A 189 -11.02 -20.92 -30.02
N THR A 190 -10.28 -22.01 -30.27
CA THR A 190 -8.91 -22.16 -29.75
C THR A 190 -8.00 -21.05 -30.26
N ARG A 191 -8.08 -20.67 -31.54
CA ARG A 191 -7.35 -19.51 -32.08
C ARG A 191 -7.72 -18.22 -31.35
N ASN A 192 -9.02 -17.95 -31.18
CA ASN A 192 -9.49 -16.74 -30.52
C ASN A 192 -9.06 -16.69 -29.04
N LEU A 193 -9.08 -17.83 -28.33
CA LEU A 193 -8.62 -17.95 -26.95
C LEU A 193 -7.11 -17.74 -26.84
N VAL A 194 -6.31 -18.30 -27.76
CA VAL A 194 -4.87 -18.04 -27.85
C VAL A 194 -4.61 -16.54 -28.06
N LEU A 195 -5.28 -15.92 -29.04
CA LEU A 195 -5.16 -14.50 -29.31
C LEU A 195 -5.58 -13.66 -28.10
N LEU A 196 -6.68 -14.00 -27.44
CA LEU A 196 -7.14 -13.32 -26.23
C LEU A 196 -6.13 -13.44 -25.09
N PHE A 197 -5.56 -14.64 -24.88
CA PHE A 197 -4.55 -14.88 -23.84
C PHE A 197 -3.26 -14.08 -24.11
N PHE A 198 -2.81 -14.02 -25.36
CA PHE A 198 -1.70 -13.18 -25.77
C PHE A 198 -2.04 -11.68 -25.67
N LEU A 199 -3.24 -11.25 -26.06
CA LEU A 199 -3.67 -9.86 -25.92
C LEU A 199 -3.77 -9.43 -24.46
N ILE A 200 -4.21 -10.30 -23.55
CA ILE A 200 -4.22 -10.06 -22.11
C ILE A 200 -2.80 -10.06 -21.54
N GLY A 201 -1.90 -10.93 -22.03
CA GLY A 201 -0.49 -10.94 -21.63
C GLY A 201 0.34 -9.78 -22.21
N LEU A 202 -0.06 -9.25 -23.37
CA LEU A 202 0.49 -8.04 -24.00
C LEU A 202 -0.17 -6.77 -23.46
N CYS A 203 -1.37 -6.88 -22.87
CA CYS A 203 -1.91 -5.83 -22.04
C CYS A 203 -0.93 -5.73 -20.87
N PRO A 204 -0.18 -4.63 -20.73
CA PRO A 204 0.71 -4.48 -19.60
C PRO A 204 -0.13 -4.77 -18.36
N HIS A 205 0.32 -5.72 -17.55
CA HIS A 205 -0.28 -5.98 -16.26
C HIS A 205 -0.10 -4.68 -15.47
N GLN A 206 -1.02 -3.73 -15.63
CA GLN A 206 -1.04 -2.52 -14.85
C GLN A 206 -1.55 -2.92 -13.46
N THR A 207 -0.69 -3.61 -12.70
CA THR A 207 -0.38 -3.04 -11.40
C THR A 207 0.04 -1.62 -11.74
N ALA A 208 -0.55 -0.59 -11.15
CA ALA A 208 -0.10 0.78 -11.43
C ALA A 208 1.36 0.86 -10.96
N ALA A 209 2.29 0.48 -11.84
CA ALA A 209 3.71 0.61 -11.68
C ALA A 209 3.89 2.12 -11.64
N TRP A 210 4.29 2.58 -10.47
CA TRP A 210 4.53 3.97 -10.21
C TRP A 210 5.99 4.08 -9.82
N GLY A 211 6.62 5.15 -10.24
CA GLY A 211 8.02 5.39 -10.00
C GLY A 211 8.26 6.88 -9.90
N TYR A 212 9.44 7.27 -10.35
CA TYR A 212 9.89 8.66 -10.36
C TYR A 212 10.44 9.06 -11.73
N GLU A 213 10.32 8.19 -12.73
CA GLU A 213 10.77 8.41 -14.09
C GLU A 213 9.73 9.19 -14.91
N GLU A 214 10.04 9.51 -16.16
CA GLU A 214 9.19 10.37 -16.99
C GLU A 214 7.79 9.79 -17.23
N ASP A 215 7.69 8.47 -17.42
CA ASP A 215 6.45 7.79 -17.77
C ASP A 215 5.61 7.36 -16.55
N ASP A 216 6.22 7.21 -15.37
CA ASP A 216 5.55 6.68 -14.16
C ASP A 216 5.69 7.59 -12.91
N GLY A 217 6.27 8.77 -13.09
CA GLY A 217 6.60 9.71 -12.04
C GLY A 217 5.42 10.51 -11.49
N PRO A 218 5.67 11.38 -10.48
CA PRO A 218 4.64 12.14 -9.77
C PRO A 218 3.62 12.91 -10.62
N SER A 219 3.99 13.35 -11.83
CA SER A 219 3.08 14.04 -12.76
C SER A 219 1.99 13.13 -13.33
N ASN A 220 2.24 11.82 -13.35
CA ASN A 220 1.36 10.81 -13.93
C ASN A 220 0.60 10.01 -12.85
N TRP A 221 0.79 10.33 -11.58
CA TRP A 221 0.06 9.67 -10.49
C TRP A 221 -1.40 10.12 -10.44
N ASP A 222 -2.32 9.16 -10.52
CA ASP A 222 -3.76 9.40 -10.63
C ASP A 222 -4.52 9.46 -9.29
N GLY A 223 -5.82 9.75 -9.37
CA GLY A 223 -6.76 9.73 -8.25
C GLY A 223 -6.47 10.85 -7.24
N LYS A 224 -6.41 10.49 -5.94
CA LYS A 224 -6.18 11.46 -4.86
C LYS A 224 -4.88 12.25 -5.00
N CYS A 225 -3.88 11.68 -5.68
CA CYS A 225 -2.63 12.38 -5.95
C CYS A 225 -2.84 13.65 -6.77
N ARG A 226 -3.81 13.64 -7.69
CA ARG A 226 -4.14 14.77 -8.58
C ARG A 226 -5.30 15.63 -8.06
N GLU A 227 -6.28 14.99 -7.43
CA GLU A 227 -7.55 15.63 -7.05
C GLU A 227 -7.57 16.17 -5.61
N GLY A 228 -6.70 15.63 -4.75
CA GLY A 228 -6.65 15.95 -3.34
C GLY A 228 -6.33 17.42 -3.07
N GLN A 229 -6.94 17.98 -2.02
CA GLN A 229 -6.75 19.37 -1.61
C GLN A 229 -5.76 19.51 -0.45
N ASN A 230 -5.51 18.44 0.30
CA ASN A 230 -4.59 18.39 1.43
C ASN A 230 -3.37 17.53 1.11
N GLN A 231 -2.83 17.69 -0.11
CA GLN A 231 -1.68 16.91 -0.58
C GLN A 231 -0.36 17.37 0.05
N SER A 232 0.57 16.44 0.16
CA SER A 232 1.95 16.63 0.64
C SER A 232 2.95 16.16 -0.43
N PRO A 233 4.20 16.65 -0.41
CA PRO A 233 4.78 17.62 0.52
C PRO A 233 4.34 19.07 0.21
N ILE A 234 4.78 20.03 1.02
CA ILE A 234 4.51 21.47 0.83
C ILE A 234 5.79 22.30 1.01
N ASP A 235 5.77 23.52 0.47
CA ASP A 235 6.78 24.53 0.78
C ASP A 235 6.43 25.28 2.08
N ILE A 236 7.37 25.33 3.01
CA ILE A 236 7.23 26.04 4.29
C ILE A 236 7.76 27.46 4.10
N ARG A 237 6.84 28.40 3.87
CA ARG A 237 7.17 29.83 3.74
C ARG A 237 6.84 30.56 5.02
N ALA A 238 7.70 31.49 5.43
CA ALA A 238 7.51 32.27 6.65
C ALA A 238 6.12 32.97 6.73
N ALA A 239 5.58 33.39 5.58
CA ALA A 239 4.27 34.02 5.49
C ALA A 239 3.08 33.08 5.77
N ASP A 240 3.26 31.76 5.60
CA ASP A 240 2.22 30.76 5.80
C ASP A 240 2.28 30.11 7.20
N VAL A 241 3.28 30.48 8.00
CA VAL A 241 3.58 29.89 9.29
C VAL A 241 2.94 30.72 10.42
N GLU A 242 2.18 30.04 11.28
CA GLU A 242 1.57 30.62 12.47
C GLU A 242 2.23 30.04 13.73
N TYR A 243 2.76 30.92 14.59
CA TYR A 243 3.26 30.50 15.90
C TYR A 243 2.10 29.95 16.74
N ALA A 244 2.25 28.71 17.22
CA ALA A 244 1.20 28.04 17.96
C ALA A 244 1.73 27.57 19.33
N PRO A 245 0.92 27.70 20.40
CA PRO A 245 1.29 27.26 21.73
C PRO A 245 1.22 25.73 21.91
N LEU A 246 1.87 24.98 21.02
CA LEU A 246 1.92 23.53 21.07
C LEU A 246 2.84 23.06 22.20
N HIS A 247 2.40 22.05 22.95
CA HIS A 247 3.28 21.35 23.88
C HIS A 247 4.46 20.70 23.15
N ARG A 248 5.49 20.28 23.90
CA ARG A 248 6.56 19.45 23.34
C ARG A 248 6.00 18.13 22.76
N LEU A 249 6.58 17.69 21.65
CA LEU A 249 6.34 16.35 21.13
C LEU A 249 7.17 15.37 21.94
N HIS A 250 6.54 14.32 22.47
CA HIS A 250 7.24 13.30 23.24
C HIS A 250 7.61 12.14 22.33
N PHE A 251 8.91 11.85 22.25
CA PHE A 251 9.47 10.67 21.60
C PHE A 251 9.74 9.61 22.65
N VAL A 252 8.83 8.66 22.82
CA VAL A 252 8.90 7.66 23.89
C VAL A 252 9.48 6.35 23.34
N HIS A 253 10.34 5.71 24.13
CA HIS A 253 11.05 4.48 23.76
C HIS A 253 12.03 4.61 22.57
N TYR A 254 12.33 5.82 22.13
CA TYR A 254 13.29 6.07 21.05
C TYR A 254 14.75 5.71 21.42
N ASP A 255 15.08 5.68 22.71
CA ASP A 255 16.39 5.25 23.22
C ASP A 255 16.51 3.73 23.37
N ASN A 256 15.43 2.99 23.10
CA ASN A 256 15.49 1.53 23.07
C ASN A 256 16.24 1.03 21.83
N ARG A 257 16.70 -0.21 21.93
CA ARG A 257 17.36 -0.93 20.84
C ARG A 257 16.63 -2.21 20.51
N GLY A 258 16.64 -2.58 19.25
CA GLY A 258 16.06 -3.85 18.81
C GLY A 258 16.43 -4.19 17.37
N LEU A 259 15.80 -5.25 16.87
CA LEU A 259 16.00 -5.74 15.51
C LEU A 259 15.12 -4.95 14.54
N ILE A 260 15.67 -4.52 13.42
CA ILE A 260 14.89 -4.07 12.27
C ILE A 260 15.39 -4.77 11.00
N THR A 261 14.53 -4.84 9.99
CA THR A 261 14.91 -5.22 8.64
C THR A 261 14.95 -3.97 7.76
N LEU A 262 16.14 -3.65 7.23
CA LEU A 262 16.33 -2.68 6.17
C LEU A 262 16.04 -3.35 4.82
N ALA A 263 15.28 -2.70 3.95
CA ALA A 263 14.92 -3.22 2.65
C ALA A 263 14.94 -2.12 1.59
N ASN A 264 15.41 -2.46 0.39
CA ASN A 264 15.11 -1.68 -0.80
C ASN A 264 13.81 -2.23 -1.41
N ASN A 265 12.77 -1.40 -1.42
CA ASN A 265 11.45 -1.80 -1.92
C ASN A 265 11.22 -1.42 -3.40
N GLY A 266 12.24 -0.94 -4.10
CA GLY A 266 12.15 -0.47 -5.47
C GLY A 266 11.85 1.02 -5.62
N HIS A 267 11.45 1.70 -4.54
CA HIS A 267 11.14 3.15 -4.54
C HIS A 267 11.96 3.94 -3.50
N THR A 268 12.46 3.25 -2.47
CA THR A 268 13.27 3.83 -1.38
C THR A 268 13.99 2.71 -0.62
N ILE A 269 14.94 3.10 0.22
CA ILE A 269 15.31 2.28 1.38
C ILE A 269 14.31 2.50 2.52
N SER A 270 13.93 1.43 3.20
CA SER A 270 13.01 1.48 4.33
C SER A 270 13.43 0.53 5.43
N GLY A 271 13.34 0.95 6.68
CA GLY A 271 13.53 0.08 7.84
C GLY A 271 12.22 -0.18 8.56
N SER A 272 11.94 -1.45 8.85
CA SER A 272 10.69 -1.91 9.46
C SER A 272 10.95 -3.01 10.48
N GLY A 273 9.92 -3.43 11.22
CA GLY A 273 10.02 -4.45 12.27
C GLY A 273 9.97 -3.91 13.69
N PHE A 274 9.67 -2.62 13.88
CA PHE A 274 9.50 -2.01 15.21
C PHE A 274 8.35 -2.65 16.02
N ASN A 275 7.35 -3.23 15.36
CA ASN A 275 6.27 -3.99 16.00
C ASN A 275 6.76 -5.23 16.76
N THR A 276 7.90 -5.81 16.36
CA THR A 276 8.54 -6.94 17.06
C THR A 276 9.18 -6.56 18.38
N TRP A 277 9.27 -5.26 18.69
CA TRP A 277 9.83 -4.76 19.95
C TRP A 277 8.79 -4.78 21.09
N GLU A 278 7.56 -5.19 20.81
CA GLU A 278 6.46 -5.31 21.77
C GLU A 278 6.27 -4.04 22.61
N ALA A 279 6.31 -4.14 23.94
CA ALA A 279 6.18 -3.01 24.87
C ALA A 279 7.27 -1.94 24.69
N LYS A 280 8.39 -2.28 24.03
CA LYS A 280 9.51 -1.37 23.76
C LYS A 280 9.37 -0.63 22.42
N GLN A 281 8.31 -0.87 21.65
CA GLN A 281 8.08 -0.19 20.37
C GLN A 281 8.09 1.34 20.55
N PRO A 282 8.89 2.09 19.76
CA PRO A 282 8.91 3.56 19.79
C PRO A 282 7.55 4.16 19.42
N TYR A 283 7.20 5.28 20.03
CA TYR A 283 5.97 6.01 19.69
C TYR A 283 6.09 7.51 19.95
N VAL A 284 5.19 8.28 19.35
CA VAL A 284 5.05 9.72 19.56
C VAL A 284 3.68 10.08 20.12
N MET A 285 3.63 11.13 20.94
CA MET A 285 2.40 11.71 21.48
C MET A 285 2.61 13.20 21.85
N SER A 286 1.53 13.92 22.14
CA SER A 286 1.54 15.37 22.42
C SER A 286 1.97 16.19 21.20
N GLY A 287 2.41 17.44 21.36
CA GLY A 287 2.85 18.28 20.24
C GLY A 287 1.75 18.60 19.22
N GLY A 288 0.49 18.67 19.69
CA GLY A 288 -0.69 18.84 18.86
C GLY A 288 -1.30 17.53 18.33
N LEU A 289 -0.68 16.36 18.59
CA LEU A 289 -1.27 15.07 18.25
C LEU A 289 -2.43 14.73 19.19
N LYS A 290 -3.55 14.30 18.62
CA LYS A 290 -4.77 13.92 19.36
C LYS A 290 -4.69 12.52 19.99
N HIS A 291 -3.76 11.70 19.52
CA HIS A 291 -3.62 10.32 19.91
C HIS A 291 -2.14 9.96 20.12
N LYS A 292 -1.90 8.75 20.62
CA LYS A 292 -0.59 8.12 20.63
C LYS A 292 -0.38 7.37 19.31
N TYR A 293 0.80 7.52 18.72
CA TYR A 293 1.13 6.92 17.42
C TYR A 293 2.40 6.08 17.50
N LYS A 294 2.29 4.78 17.23
CA LYS A 294 3.40 3.81 17.26
C LYS A 294 4.20 3.86 15.97
N LEU A 295 5.53 3.82 16.07
CA LEU A 295 6.43 3.82 14.93
C LEU A 295 6.28 2.50 14.17
N GLU A 296 5.94 2.59 12.89
CA GLU A 296 5.76 1.46 11.99
C GLU A 296 7.03 1.18 11.19
N GLN A 297 7.55 2.24 10.55
CA GLN A 297 8.68 2.17 9.64
C GLN A 297 9.33 3.55 9.46
N PHE A 298 10.53 3.56 8.89
CA PHE A 298 11.10 4.77 8.33
C PHE A 298 11.56 4.55 6.88
N HIS A 299 11.68 5.64 6.13
CA HIS A 299 12.25 5.64 4.77
C HIS A 299 12.87 7.01 4.43
N LEU A 300 13.65 7.07 3.35
CA LEU A 300 14.35 8.28 2.94
C LEU A 300 13.98 8.71 1.52
N HIS A 301 13.97 10.02 1.31
CA HIS A 301 13.89 10.64 0.00
C HIS A 301 15.19 11.41 -0.26
N TRP A 302 15.73 11.33 -1.46
CA TRP A 302 16.98 11.95 -1.87
C TRP A 302 17.02 12.21 -3.38
N ALA A 303 18.09 12.86 -3.82
CA ALA A 303 18.42 13.04 -5.22
C ALA A 303 19.90 12.77 -5.51
N ASP A 304 20.25 12.82 -6.79
CA ASP A 304 21.61 12.68 -7.31
C ASP A 304 22.53 13.86 -6.97
N SER A 305 21.99 15.03 -6.62
CA SER A 305 22.73 16.23 -6.22
C SER A 305 22.39 16.73 -4.81
N ASP A 306 23.20 17.68 -4.29
CA ASP A 306 23.09 18.17 -2.90
C ASP A 306 22.07 19.31 -2.73
N ASP A 307 21.72 19.99 -3.82
CA ASP A 307 20.81 21.15 -3.86
C ASP A 307 19.33 20.77 -3.97
N ARG A 308 19.04 19.46 -3.97
CA ARG A 308 17.71 18.86 -4.08
C ARG A 308 17.69 17.50 -3.39
N GLY A 309 16.51 17.01 -3.05
CA GLY A 309 16.33 15.65 -2.52
C GLY A 309 15.28 15.53 -1.42
N SER A 310 15.13 16.54 -0.57
CA SER A 310 14.00 16.62 0.35
C SER A 310 12.69 16.75 -0.40
N GLU A 311 11.61 16.24 0.20
CA GLU A 311 10.26 16.39 -0.32
C GLU A 311 9.69 17.76 0.07
N HIS A 312 9.78 18.10 1.35
CA HIS A 312 9.46 19.43 1.84
C HIS A 312 10.59 20.41 1.49
N THR A 313 10.21 21.68 1.33
CA THR A 313 11.15 22.79 1.15
C THR A 313 10.92 23.86 2.22
N ILE A 314 11.95 24.67 2.48
CA ILE A 314 11.84 25.87 3.30
C ILE A 314 12.12 27.07 2.41
N GLY A 315 11.11 27.90 2.15
CA GLY A 315 11.23 29.06 1.26
C GLY A 315 11.67 28.70 -0.16
N GLY A 316 11.24 27.53 -0.66
CA GLY A 316 11.59 26.99 -1.97
C GLY A 316 12.95 26.29 -2.04
N LEU A 317 13.70 26.21 -0.93
CA LEU A 317 15.00 25.54 -0.87
C LEU A 317 14.85 24.10 -0.37
N HIS A 318 15.55 23.18 -1.04
CA HIS A 318 15.64 21.79 -0.65
C HIS A 318 16.83 21.51 0.27
N TYR A 319 16.74 20.39 0.97
CA TYR A 319 17.87 19.70 1.57
C TYR A 319 18.31 18.50 0.68
N PRO A 320 19.55 18.00 0.83
CA PRO A 320 20.05 16.83 0.08
C PRO A 320 19.18 15.57 0.22
N ALA A 321 18.55 15.38 1.39
CA ALA A 321 17.65 14.27 1.65
C ALA A 321 16.66 14.61 2.77
N GLU A 322 15.61 13.80 2.89
CA GLU A 322 14.61 13.87 3.96
C GLU A 322 14.26 12.47 4.47
N LEU A 323 14.22 12.34 5.79
CA LEU A 323 13.87 11.10 6.49
C LEU A 323 12.44 11.19 7.01
N HIS A 324 11.64 10.15 6.73
CA HIS A 324 10.29 10.01 7.25
C HIS A 324 10.20 8.89 8.27
N LEU A 325 9.81 9.22 9.50
CA LEU A 325 9.43 8.26 10.55
C LEU A 325 7.90 8.14 10.57
N VAL A 326 7.37 7.04 10.02
CA VAL A 326 5.94 6.84 9.86
C VAL A 326 5.36 6.14 11.08
N HIS A 327 4.38 6.77 11.70
CA HIS A 327 3.66 6.23 12.85
C HIS A 327 2.18 6.04 12.53
N HIS A 328 1.56 5.04 13.14
CA HIS A 328 0.11 4.83 13.08
C HIS A 328 -0.52 4.95 14.46
N ARG A 329 -1.78 5.40 14.48
CA ARG A 329 -2.59 5.56 15.70
C ARG A 329 -2.67 4.22 16.46
N GLU A 330 -2.38 4.21 17.76
CA GLU A 330 -2.27 2.96 18.53
C GLU A 330 -3.54 2.11 18.56
N ASP A 331 -4.72 2.72 18.47
CA ASP A 331 -6.02 2.06 18.47
C ASP A 331 -6.47 1.56 17.09
N LEU A 332 -5.66 1.76 16.04
CA LEU A 332 -5.93 1.30 14.68
C LEU A 332 -4.83 0.35 14.21
N SER A 333 -5.20 -0.63 13.39
CA SER A 333 -4.19 -1.30 12.56
C SER A 333 -3.61 -0.32 11.54
N PHE A 334 -2.38 -0.57 11.07
CA PHE A 334 -1.73 0.29 10.07
C PHE A 334 -2.61 0.50 8.81
N ALA A 335 -3.27 -0.56 8.34
CA ALA A 335 -4.16 -0.50 7.18
C ALA A 335 -5.45 0.32 7.41
N GLU A 336 -5.97 0.36 8.64
CA GLU A 336 -7.08 1.26 9.02
C GLU A 336 -6.59 2.70 9.10
N ALA A 337 -5.42 2.91 9.72
CA ALA A 337 -4.80 4.21 9.88
C ALA A 337 -4.55 4.91 8.53
N VAL A 338 -4.07 4.18 7.52
CA VAL A 338 -3.86 4.72 6.15
C VAL A 338 -5.12 5.32 5.54
N ASN A 339 -6.31 4.83 5.92
CA ASN A 339 -7.60 5.27 5.37
C ASN A 339 -8.40 6.17 6.32
N THR A 340 -7.87 6.48 7.50
CA THR A 340 -8.55 7.28 8.53
C THR A 340 -7.90 8.67 8.61
N PRO A 341 -8.65 9.77 8.47
CA PRO A 341 -8.10 11.11 8.71
C PRO A 341 -7.43 11.21 10.08
N GLY A 342 -6.17 11.64 10.11
CA GLY A 342 -5.35 11.66 11.33
C GLY A 342 -4.99 10.26 11.87
N GLY A 343 -5.13 9.21 11.06
CA GLY A 343 -4.71 7.85 11.40
C GLY A 343 -3.20 7.68 11.39
N LEU A 344 -2.48 8.48 10.61
CA LEU A 344 -1.02 8.49 10.55
C LEU A 344 -0.44 9.77 11.14
N ALA A 345 0.72 9.65 11.77
CA ALA A 345 1.57 10.78 12.14
C ALA A 345 2.97 10.52 11.59
N VAL A 346 3.47 11.44 10.77
CA VAL A 346 4.81 11.33 10.18
C VAL A 346 5.70 12.40 10.79
N VAL A 347 6.87 11.99 11.28
CA VAL A 347 7.94 12.91 11.66
C VAL A 347 8.94 12.98 10.51
N ALA A 348 9.03 14.13 9.88
CA ALA A 348 10.01 14.47 8.86
C ALA A 348 11.25 15.10 9.48
N VAL A 349 12.42 14.68 9.01
CA VAL A 349 13.71 15.21 9.43
C VAL A 349 14.54 15.49 8.19
N PHE A 350 14.92 16.75 7.99
CA PHE A 350 15.85 17.12 6.92
C PHE A 350 17.24 16.54 7.19
N VAL A 351 17.97 16.23 6.11
CA VAL A 351 19.32 15.68 6.18
C VAL A 351 20.29 16.65 5.51
N THR A 352 21.32 17.05 6.24
CA THR A 352 22.44 17.88 5.73
C THR A 352 23.71 17.07 5.61
N ILE A 353 24.65 17.55 4.78
CA ILE A 353 25.99 16.97 4.67
C ILE A 353 26.95 17.76 5.58
N GLY A 354 27.63 17.07 6.47
CA GLY A 354 28.59 17.63 7.41
C GLY A 354 29.60 16.59 7.89
N GLU A 355 30.14 16.76 9.10
CA GLU A 355 31.21 15.89 9.64
C GLU A 355 30.72 14.83 10.63
N GLU A 356 29.44 14.85 11.01
CA GLU A 356 28.89 13.90 11.99
C GLU A 356 28.70 12.51 11.40
N THR A 357 29.25 11.49 12.08
CA THR A 357 29.21 10.09 11.61
C THR A 357 28.09 9.26 12.25
N ARG A 358 27.53 9.69 13.38
CA ARG A 358 26.64 8.87 14.20
C ARG A 358 25.23 8.72 13.62
N PRO A 359 24.58 9.76 13.06
CA PRO A 359 23.28 9.60 12.45
C PRO A 359 23.34 8.63 11.28
N LEU A 360 22.36 7.72 11.20
CA LEU A 360 22.24 6.71 10.14
C LEU A 360 23.44 5.76 9.95
N GLU A 361 24.42 5.73 10.87
CA GLU A 361 25.64 4.91 10.74
C GLU A 361 25.33 3.43 10.50
N SER A 362 24.45 2.85 11.33
CA SER A 362 24.04 1.45 11.21
C SER A 362 23.28 1.17 9.91
N VAL A 363 22.49 2.14 9.44
CA VAL A 363 21.75 2.04 8.18
C VAL A 363 22.72 2.00 7.02
N VAL A 364 23.71 2.91 7.01
CA VAL A 364 24.73 3.00 5.96
C VAL A 364 25.62 1.76 5.92
N GLY A 365 25.91 1.15 7.07
CA GLY A 365 26.59 -0.15 7.13
C GLY A 365 25.87 -1.22 6.29
N SER A 366 24.55 -1.29 6.42
CA SER A 366 23.71 -2.27 5.70
C SER A 366 23.29 -1.84 4.29
N MET A 367 23.44 -0.57 3.90
CA MET A 367 23.09 -0.10 2.55
C MET A 367 23.79 -0.89 1.44
N LYS A 368 25.01 -1.37 1.69
CA LYS A 368 25.80 -2.17 0.73
C LYS A 368 25.15 -3.52 0.39
N GLU A 369 24.31 -4.04 1.27
CA GLU A 369 23.60 -5.30 1.08
C GLU A 369 22.24 -5.09 0.41
N VAL A 370 21.69 -3.87 0.48
CA VAL A 370 20.35 -3.52 -0.03
C VAL A 370 20.38 -2.63 -1.27
N ILE A 371 21.42 -2.76 -2.11
CA ILE A 371 21.56 -1.94 -3.32
C ILE A 371 20.39 -2.12 -4.29
N HIS A 372 20.00 -3.36 -4.57
CA HIS A 372 18.99 -3.68 -5.58
C HIS A 372 17.59 -3.87 -4.97
N SER A 373 16.56 -3.56 -5.76
CA SER A 373 15.16 -3.77 -5.37
C SER A 373 14.91 -5.20 -4.92
N GLY A 374 14.19 -5.37 -3.81
CA GLY A 374 13.90 -6.65 -3.19
C GLY A 374 14.95 -7.13 -2.19
N ASN A 375 16.17 -6.57 -2.20
CA ASN A 375 17.19 -6.92 -1.21
C ASN A 375 16.79 -6.47 0.19
N ARG A 376 17.21 -7.26 1.18
CA ARG A 376 16.95 -7.03 2.62
C ARG A 376 18.20 -7.33 3.44
N SER A 377 18.35 -6.62 4.54
CA SER A 377 19.43 -6.80 5.51
C SER A 377 18.92 -6.52 6.92
N ASP A 378 19.27 -7.37 7.88
CA ASP A 378 18.84 -7.24 9.27
C ASP A 378 19.86 -6.42 10.08
N ILE A 379 19.36 -5.45 10.83
CA ILE A 379 20.16 -4.60 11.71
C ILE A 379 19.82 -4.91 13.16
N HIS A 380 20.72 -5.60 13.84
CA HIS A 380 20.61 -5.87 15.27
C HIS A 380 21.00 -4.65 16.10
N GLY A 381 20.29 -4.40 17.20
CA GLY A 381 20.61 -3.33 18.14
C GLY A 381 20.41 -1.92 17.57
N PHE A 382 19.57 -1.79 16.54
CA PHE A 382 19.21 -0.53 15.91
C PHE A 382 18.65 0.45 16.95
N HIS A 383 19.09 1.71 16.90
CA HIS A 383 18.78 2.72 17.92
C HIS A 383 18.03 3.90 17.30
N THR A 384 16.72 3.95 17.48
CA THR A 384 15.81 4.90 16.80
C THR A 384 16.17 6.37 17.06
N ARG A 385 16.68 6.72 18.25
CA ARG A 385 17.14 8.08 18.55
C ARG A 385 18.24 8.59 17.63
N ARG A 386 19.01 7.72 16.94
CA ARG A 386 20.02 8.12 15.93
C ARG A 386 19.42 8.71 14.65
N MET A 387 18.09 8.65 14.50
CA MET A 387 17.34 9.25 13.40
C MET A 387 16.84 10.66 13.70
N LEU A 388 17.03 11.14 14.93
CA LEU A 388 16.56 12.44 15.37
C LEU A 388 17.74 13.42 15.51
N PRO A 389 17.50 14.72 15.25
CA PRO A 389 18.48 15.76 15.51
C PRO A 389 18.76 15.90 17.02
N GLY A 390 19.83 16.62 17.35
CA GLY A 390 20.18 16.93 18.75
C GLY A 390 19.05 17.69 19.46
N HIS A 391 18.44 18.66 18.77
CA HIS A 391 17.31 19.44 19.26
C HIS A 391 16.00 19.05 18.56
N ILE A 392 15.01 18.65 19.34
CA ILE A 392 13.71 18.14 18.86
C ILE A 392 12.52 18.99 19.33
N GLU A 393 12.80 20.13 19.95
CA GLU A 393 11.77 20.98 20.57
C GLU A 393 11.09 21.91 19.56
N SER A 394 11.77 22.27 18.46
CA SER A 394 11.22 23.11 17.40
C SER A 394 10.69 22.26 16.24
N PHE A 395 9.44 22.50 15.84
CA PHE A 395 8.86 21.80 14.69
C PHE A 395 7.68 22.54 14.04
N TYR A 396 7.44 22.21 12.77
CA TYR A 396 6.24 22.59 12.03
C TYR A 396 5.19 21.47 12.06
N ARG A 397 3.91 21.84 12.03
CA ARG A 397 2.77 20.93 12.13
C ARG A 397 1.70 21.33 11.11
N TYR A 398 1.25 20.39 10.30
CA TYR A 398 0.12 20.57 9.39
C TYR A 398 -0.55 19.23 9.07
N ASP A 399 -1.80 19.27 8.61
CA ASP A 399 -2.53 18.10 8.11
C ASP A 399 -2.30 17.94 6.59
N GLY A 400 -1.95 16.73 6.17
CA GLY A 400 -1.54 16.45 4.81
C GLY A 400 -1.82 15.01 4.37
N SER A 401 -1.05 14.57 3.36
CA SER A 401 -1.20 13.26 2.75
C SER A 401 0.06 12.41 2.86
N LEU A 402 -0.05 11.14 2.47
CA LEU A 402 1.10 10.37 2.00
C LEU A 402 1.71 11.04 0.76
N THR A 403 3.03 10.95 0.61
CA THR A 403 3.78 11.50 -0.53
C THR A 403 4.06 10.49 -1.63
N THR A 404 3.52 9.27 -1.49
CA THR A 404 3.58 8.21 -2.50
C THR A 404 2.17 7.79 -2.93
N PRO A 405 2.03 7.07 -4.06
CA PRO A 405 0.74 6.72 -4.65
C PRO A 405 -0.27 6.08 -3.71
N GLY A 406 -1.54 6.44 -3.94
CA GLY A 406 -2.61 6.35 -2.95
C GLY A 406 -2.88 7.70 -2.30
N CYS A 407 -1.81 8.47 -2.03
CA CYS A 407 -1.85 9.90 -1.65
C CYS A 407 -2.96 10.25 -0.65
N PHE A 408 -3.20 9.35 0.31
CA PHE A 408 -4.32 9.46 1.22
C PHE A 408 -4.09 10.63 2.19
N GLU A 409 -5.08 11.51 2.31
CA GLU A 409 -5.08 12.69 3.19
C GLU A 409 -5.34 12.29 4.64
N THR A 410 -4.43 11.52 5.22
CA THR A 410 -4.57 10.88 6.53
C THR A 410 -3.42 11.18 7.48
N VAL A 411 -2.46 11.99 7.05
CA VAL A 411 -1.19 12.23 7.75
C VAL A 411 -1.22 13.54 8.52
N VAL A 412 -0.91 13.48 9.82
CA VAL A 412 -0.55 14.66 10.62
C VAL A 412 0.98 14.81 10.59
N TRP A 413 1.48 15.77 9.83
CA TRP A 413 2.91 15.99 9.65
C TRP A 413 3.54 16.70 10.84
N THR A 414 4.75 16.28 11.21
CA THR A 414 5.65 16.98 12.13
C THR A 414 6.98 17.14 11.42
N ILE A 415 7.37 18.35 11.04
CA ILE A 415 8.67 18.58 10.39
C ILE A 415 9.61 19.22 11.41
N LEU A 416 10.64 18.49 11.83
CA LEU A 416 11.62 19.03 12.77
C LEU A 416 12.40 20.17 12.10
N SER A 417 12.61 21.25 12.85
CA SER A 417 13.30 22.43 12.32
C SER A 417 14.80 22.21 12.16
N ASP A 418 15.38 21.38 13.02
CA ASP A 418 16.80 21.07 13.01
C ASP A 418 17.03 19.80 12.17
N PRO A 419 17.99 19.82 11.24
CA PRO A 419 18.33 18.65 10.44
C PRO A 419 19.21 17.67 11.21
N VAL A 420 19.29 16.44 10.71
CA VAL A 420 20.39 15.51 11.05
C VAL A 420 21.54 15.70 10.06
N SER A 421 22.78 15.69 10.56
CA SER A 421 23.97 15.76 9.71
C SER A 421 24.52 14.37 9.45
N ILE A 422 24.79 14.05 8.18
CA ILE A 422 25.53 12.85 7.76
C ILE A 422 26.80 13.24 7.01
N THR A 423 27.77 12.34 6.95
CA THR A 423 28.99 12.54 6.15
C THR A 423 28.72 12.42 4.65
N ARG A 424 29.59 13.05 3.85
CA ARG A 424 29.63 12.88 2.38
C ARG A 424 29.60 11.41 1.98
N ARG A 425 30.42 10.59 2.63
CA ARG A 425 30.47 9.14 2.40
C ARG A 425 29.13 8.45 2.60
N GLN A 426 28.36 8.84 3.63
CA GLN A 426 27.04 8.26 3.89
C GLN A 426 26.03 8.67 2.82
N MET A 427 26.08 9.92 2.35
CA MET A 427 25.25 10.38 1.24
C MET A 427 25.57 9.63 -0.06
N ASP A 428 26.86 9.38 -0.32
CA ASP A 428 27.29 8.64 -1.51
C ASP A 428 26.83 7.18 -1.49
N GLU A 429 26.79 6.53 -0.32
CA GLU A 429 26.22 5.17 -0.20
C GLU A 429 24.70 5.18 -0.40
N LEU A 430 23.99 6.22 0.05
CA LEU A 430 22.56 6.38 -0.23
C LEU A 430 22.29 6.49 -1.74
N ARG A 431 23.11 7.27 -2.46
CA ARG A 431 23.02 7.44 -3.93
C ARG A 431 23.44 6.20 -4.73
N ARG A 432 23.97 5.17 -4.09
CA ARG A 432 24.27 3.87 -4.73
C ARG A 432 23.08 2.93 -4.80
N ILE A 433 22.02 3.21 -4.05
CA ILE A 433 20.79 2.41 -4.11
C ILE A 433 20.17 2.52 -5.51
N ARG A 434 19.59 1.42 -5.99
CA ARG A 434 18.97 1.31 -7.32
C ARG A 434 17.44 1.26 -7.23
N SER A 435 16.77 1.77 -8.28
CA SER A 435 15.32 1.71 -8.45
C SER A 435 14.84 0.28 -8.70
N GLN A 436 13.53 0.13 -8.86
CA GLN A 436 12.89 -1.11 -9.26
C GLN A 436 13.41 -1.63 -10.61
N GLU A 437 13.77 -0.74 -11.53
CA GLU A 437 14.29 -1.00 -12.87
C GLU A 437 15.79 -1.33 -12.85
N GLY A 438 16.46 -1.09 -11.72
CA GLY A 438 17.89 -1.32 -11.53
C GLY A 438 18.76 -0.09 -11.81
N ASP A 439 18.15 1.04 -12.15
CA ASP A 439 18.84 2.29 -12.45
C ASP A 439 19.17 3.11 -11.19
N PRO A 440 20.19 3.97 -11.21
CA PRO A 440 20.40 4.95 -10.14
C PRO A 440 19.24 5.95 -10.07
N TYR A 441 18.80 6.30 -8.88
CA TYR A 441 17.79 7.36 -8.73
C TYR A 441 18.34 8.71 -9.17
N LYS A 442 17.69 9.34 -10.15
CA LYS A 442 17.82 10.79 -10.36
C LYS A 442 17.22 11.55 -9.18
N TYR A 443 16.05 11.10 -8.74
CA TYR A 443 15.40 11.49 -7.50
C TYR A 443 14.34 10.46 -7.14
N ASN A 444 13.97 10.37 -5.86
CA ASN A 444 12.83 9.57 -5.40
C ASN A 444 11.89 10.37 -4.49
N TYR A 445 11.75 11.67 -4.77
CA TYR A 445 10.93 12.60 -4.01
C TYR A 445 9.79 13.16 -4.87
N ARG A 446 8.62 13.37 -4.27
CA ARG A 446 7.47 14.03 -4.89
C ARG A 446 7.67 15.56 -4.85
N PRO A 447 7.34 16.31 -5.93
CA PRO A 447 7.36 17.77 -5.91
C PRO A 447 6.38 18.37 -4.88
N VAL A 448 6.66 19.60 -4.44
CA VAL A 448 5.77 20.35 -3.53
C VAL A 448 4.37 20.54 -4.13
N GLN A 449 3.37 20.37 -3.27
CA GLN A 449 1.95 20.47 -3.58
C GLN A 449 1.39 21.79 -3.06
N ARG A 450 0.21 22.20 -3.56
CA ARG A 450 -0.41 23.46 -3.17
C ARG A 450 -0.86 23.44 -1.70
N LEU A 451 -0.59 24.51 -0.97
CA LEU A 451 -1.01 24.65 0.43
C LEU A 451 -2.54 24.70 0.60
N ASN A 452 -3.26 25.24 -0.40
CA ASN A 452 -4.73 25.28 -0.45
C ASN A 452 -5.40 25.86 0.82
N GLY A 453 -4.80 26.91 1.39
CA GLY A 453 -5.34 27.60 2.57
C GLY A 453 -5.16 26.87 3.91
N ARG A 454 -4.49 25.71 3.92
CA ARG A 454 -4.05 25.06 5.16
C ARG A 454 -3.07 25.97 5.89
N LYS A 455 -3.13 25.95 7.22
CA LYS A 455 -2.18 26.68 8.08
C LYS A 455 -1.05 25.77 8.48
N ILE A 456 0.17 26.30 8.52
CA ILE A 456 1.34 25.61 9.05
C ILE A 456 1.56 26.14 10.47
N LEU A 457 1.40 25.29 11.47
CA LEU A 457 1.67 25.69 12.86
C LEU A 457 3.15 25.50 13.16
N TYR A 458 3.77 26.46 13.84
CA TYR A 458 5.15 26.37 14.29
C TYR A 458 5.25 26.43 15.81
N ARG A 459 5.98 25.47 16.37
CA ARG A 459 6.35 25.44 17.78
C ARG A 459 7.82 25.84 17.91
N PRO A 460 8.18 26.97 18.56
CA PRO A 460 9.57 27.35 18.81
C PRO A 460 10.15 26.67 20.06
N SER A 461 11.43 26.31 20.08
CA SER A 461 12.09 25.65 21.22
C SER A 461 11.95 26.42 22.54
N GLN A 462 12.00 27.74 22.49
CA GLN A 462 11.73 28.64 23.62
C GLN A 462 10.40 29.36 23.39
N PHE A 463 9.47 29.23 24.35
CA PHE A 463 8.28 30.06 24.40
C PHE A 463 8.68 31.44 24.88
N ASP A 464 9.06 32.32 23.95
CA ASP A 464 9.29 33.70 24.29
C ASP A 464 7.94 34.37 24.57
N LYS A 465 7.61 34.57 25.86
CA LYS A 465 6.35 35.21 26.28
C LYS A 465 6.16 36.59 25.63
N ALA A 466 7.26 37.23 25.20
CA ALA A 466 7.24 38.50 24.47
C ALA A 466 6.53 38.41 23.11
N ILE A 467 6.58 37.27 22.40
CA ILE A 467 5.98 37.11 21.06
C ILE A 467 4.45 37.12 21.12
N PHE A 468 3.85 36.55 22.17
CA PHE A 468 2.39 36.56 22.36
C PHE A 468 1.87 37.81 23.11
N CYS A 469 2.70 38.44 23.95
CA CYS A 469 2.35 39.70 24.61
C CYS A 469 2.57 40.94 23.73
N GLY A 470 3.18 40.81 22.53
CA GLY A 470 3.50 41.93 21.65
C GLY A 470 2.33 42.55 20.88
N ASN A 471 1.19 41.85 20.73
CA ASN A 471 0.09 42.30 19.87
C ASN A 471 -1.03 43.09 20.58
N SER A 472 -0.93 43.33 21.89
CA SER A 472 -1.82 44.29 22.58
C SER A 472 -1.28 45.73 22.59
N ALA A 473 0.00 45.93 22.29
CA ALA A 473 0.61 47.26 22.26
C ALA A 473 0.52 47.95 20.89
N ALA A 474 0.54 47.19 19.79
CA ALA A 474 0.50 47.75 18.42
C ALA A 474 -0.89 48.26 18.00
N THR A 475 -1.97 47.71 18.57
CA THR A 475 -3.32 48.22 18.37
C THR A 475 -3.58 49.51 19.16
N SER A 476 -2.92 49.70 20.31
CA SER A 476 -3.02 50.92 21.12
C SER A 476 -2.38 52.14 20.46
N THR A 477 -1.20 51.99 19.83
CA THR A 477 -0.47 53.09 19.21
C THR A 477 -1.09 53.57 17.90
N VAL A 478 -1.66 52.68 17.09
CA VAL A 478 -2.36 53.09 15.85
C VAL A 478 -3.70 53.76 16.18
N LEU A 479 -4.47 53.25 17.15
CA LEU A 479 -5.72 53.89 17.58
C LEU A 479 -5.48 55.25 18.24
N THR A 480 -4.44 55.42 19.07
CA THR A 480 -4.10 56.73 19.66
C THR A 480 -3.58 57.73 18.64
N SER A 481 -2.81 57.29 17.63
CA SER A 481 -2.34 58.16 16.54
C SER A 481 -3.49 58.64 15.64
N VAL A 482 -4.45 57.75 15.32
CA VAL A 482 -5.64 58.09 14.54
C VAL A 482 -6.61 58.95 15.36
N LEU A 483 -6.77 58.70 16.66
CA LEU A 483 -7.60 59.53 17.54
C LEU A 483 -7.00 60.93 17.74
N LEU A 484 -5.68 61.06 17.92
CA LEU A 484 -5.00 62.37 18.03
C LEU A 484 -5.01 63.14 16.70
N TYR A 485 -4.90 62.45 15.57
CA TYR A 485 -5.05 63.06 14.24
C TYR A 485 -6.49 63.55 13.99
N LEU A 486 -7.50 62.81 14.43
CA LEU A 486 -8.90 63.21 14.29
C LEU A 486 -9.29 64.33 15.28
N VAL A 487 -8.76 64.33 16.50
CA VAL A 487 -9.01 65.38 17.50
C VAL A 487 -8.33 66.70 17.11
N SER A 488 -7.12 66.67 16.54
CA SER A 488 -6.43 67.88 16.03
C SER A 488 -7.06 68.52 14.79
N ARG A 489 -8.07 67.89 14.19
CA ARG A 489 -8.82 68.40 13.04
C ARG A 489 -10.15 69.06 13.43
N TYR A 490 -10.60 68.91 14.67
CA TYR A 490 -11.92 69.35 15.14
C TYR A 490 -11.93 70.16 16.44
N PHE A 491 -10.76 70.49 17.01
CA PHE A 491 -10.59 71.46 18.10
C PHE A 491 -9.46 72.45 17.78
#